data_AF-A0A5S3UA68-F1
#
_entry.id   AF-A0A5S3UA68-F1
#
_cell.length_a   1.000
_cell.length_b   1.000
_cell.length_c   1.000
_cell.angle_alpha   90.00
_cell.angle_beta   90.00
_cell.angle_gamma   90.00
#
_symmetry.space_group_name_H-M   'P 1'
#
loop_
_entity.id
_entity.type
_entity.pdbx_description
1 polymer ?
#
loop_
_entity_poly.entity_id
_entity_poly.type
_entity_poly.pdbx_seq_one_letter_code
_entity_poly.pdbx_strand_id
1 'polypeptide(L)'
;MKRLLALMKTHAEFDFVSISDTKDNFNSLKHFECNEPRDKFSKWKAPFQLLKNAFTTSKQCIQITRNYKVTGLVSTGPGMVILPALIFKLLGKKVIFLESWSRFYSRSLTGKVMYRIADTFFVQNEDLLALYPNAIYSGRL
;
A
#
# COMPACT_ATOMS: atom_id res chain seq x y z
N MET A 1 -7.32 -1.58 7.48
CA MET A 1 -6.34 -2.70 7.54
C MET A 1 -6.69 -3.73 8.60
N LYS A 2 -6.78 -3.40 9.90
CA LYS A 2 -7.17 -4.38 10.94
C LYS A 2 -8.49 -5.12 10.63
N ARG A 3 -9.51 -4.36 10.23
CA ARG A 3 -10.84 -4.87 9.86
C ARG A 3 -10.79 -5.70 8.58
N LEU A 4 -10.15 -5.18 7.52
CA LEU A 4 -9.88 -5.94 6.30
C LEU A 4 -9.23 -7.29 6.59
N LEU A 5 -8.15 -7.32 7.37
CA LEU A 5 -7.47 -8.58 7.71
C LEU A 5 -8.37 -9.51 8.53
N ALA A 6 -9.18 -8.98 9.46
CA ALA A 6 -10.13 -9.78 10.21
C ALA A 6 -11.20 -10.41 9.29
N LEU A 7 -11.75 -9.65 8.34
CA LEU A 7 -12.71 -10.14 7.35
C LEU A 7 -12.09 -11.15 6.39
N MET A 8 -10.85 -10.92 5.93
CA MET A 8 -10.19 -11.89 5.07
C MET A 8 -9.98 -13.22 5.79
N LYS A 9 -9.63 -13.19 7.08
CA LYS A 9 -9.42 -14.41 7.89
C LYS A 9 -10.71 -15.22 8.09
N THR A 10 -11.89 -14.60 7.98
CA THR A 10 -13.17 -15.35 8.06
C THR A 10 -13.53 -16.05 6.76
N HIS A 11 -12.97 -15.61 5.61
CA HIS A 11 -13.31 -16.16 4.30
C HIS A 11 -12.27 -17.14 3.76
N ALA A 12 -11.00 -17.01 4.16
CA ALA A 12 -9.94 -17.91 3.75
C ALA A 12 -8.77 -17.87 4.75
N GLU A 13 -8.06 -18.98 4.88
CA GLU A 13 -6.71 -18.94 5.43
C GLU A 13 -5.76 -18.31 4.42
N PHE A 14 -5.00 -17.31 4.87
CA PHE A 14 -3.97 -16.69 4.08
C PHE A 14 -2.83 -16.25 4.99
N ASP A 15 -1.63 -16.42 4.48
CA ASP A 15 -0.44 -15.85 5.05
C ASP A 15 -0.11 -14.53 4.36
N PHE A 16 0.49 -13.61 5.12
CA PHE A 16 0.98 -12.36 4.56
C PHE A 16 2.29 -11.92 5.19
N VAL A 17 3.04 -11.16 4.40
CA VAL A 17 4.24 -10.45 4.82
C VAL A 17 3.90 -8.97 4.88
N SER A 18 4.35 -8.28 5.93
CA SER A 18 3.99 -6.87 6.16
C SER A 18 5.18 -5.94 5.96
N ILE A 19 4.91 -4.74 5.43
CA ILE A 19 5.85 -3.62 5.35
C ILE A 19 5.16 -2.40 5.96
N SER A 20 5.71 -1.83 7.02
CA SER A 20 5.20 -0.59 7.65
C SER A 20 6.31 0.13 8.40
N ASP A 21 6.10 1.40 8.66
CA ASP A 21 6.84 2.25 9.60
C ASP A 21 6.55 1.94 11.08
N THR A 22 5.51 1.15 11.36
CA THR A 22 5.10 0.74 12.71
C THR A 22 5.33 -0.74 12.93
N LYS A 23 5.60 -1.14 14.18
CA LYS A 23 5.77 -2.53 14.57
C LYS A 23 4.56 -3.38 14.17
N ASP A 24 4.81 -4.65 13.84
CA ASP A 24 3.74 -5.57 13.48
C ASP A 24 2.76 -5.78 14.64
N ASN A 25 1.48 -5.60 14.33
CA ASN A 25 0.36 -5.81 15.24
C ASN A 25 -0.65 -6.83 14.68
N PHE A 26 -0.32 -7.50 13.57
CA PHE A 26 -1.26 -8.31 12.79
C PHE A 26 -0.84 -9.78 12.63
N ASN A 27 0.27 -10.20 13.26
CA ASN A 27 0.87 -11.53 13.16
C ASN A 27 1.20 -11.92 11.71
N SER A 28 1.98 -11.08 11.04
CA SER A 28 2.53 -11.42 9.71
C SER A 28 3.62 -12.49 9.83
N LEU A 29 3.82 -13.29 8.77
CA LEU A 29 4.91 -14.28 8.71
C LEU A 29 6.29 -13.62 8.88
N LYS A 30 6.41 -12.41 8.33
CA LYS A 30 7.58 -11.56 8.46
C LYS A 30 7.18 -10.11 8.34
N HIS A 31 7.76 -9.29 9.20
CA HIS A 31 7.61 -7.85 9.20
C HIS A 31 8.89 -7.16 8.74
N PHE A 32 8.74 -6.20 7.84
CA PHE A 32 9.80 -5.34 7.35
C PHE A 32 9.51 -3.90 7.75
N GLU A 33 10.36 -3.34 8.60
CA GLU A 33 10.26 -1.93 8.95
C GLU A 33 10.73 -1.06 7.78
N CYS A 34 9.93 -0.05 7.43
CA CYS A 34 10.26 0.88 6.37
C CYS A 34 9.80 2.29 6.76
N ASN A 35 10.75 3.18 6.97
CA ASN A 35 10.50 4.55 7.40
C ASN A 35 9.70 5.32 6.34
N GLU A 36 8.90 6.29 6.79
CA GLU A 36 8.17 7.17 5.89
C GLU A 36 9.13 7.85 4.88
N PRO A 37 8.72 8.01 3.61
CA PRO A 37 9.57 8.47 2.50
C PRO A 37 9.75 9.98 2.53
N ARG A 38 8.95 10.68 3.34
CA ARG A 38 8.88 12.12 3.39
C ARG A 38 8.75 12.55 4.84
N ASP A 39 9.79 13.18 5.35
CA ASP A 39 9.69 14.00 6.55
C ASP A 39 8.75 15.20 6.28
N LYS A 40 7.70 15.36 7.09
CA LYS A 40 6.73 16.46 6.98
C LYS A 40 7.36 17.81 7.33
N PHE A 41 8.51 17.83 8.01
CA PHE A 41 9.10 19.02 8.61
C PHE A 41 10.39 19.49 7.91
N SER A 42 11.09 18.64 7.15
CA SER A 42 12.35 19.01 6.46
C SER A 42 12.34 18.71 4.96
N LYS A 43 12.20 19.76 4.15
CA LYS A 43 12.21 19.65 2.66
C LYS A 43 13.60 19.37 2.07
N TRP A 44 14.67 19.73 2.78
CA TRP A 44 16.06 19.61 2.30
C TRP A 44 16.62 18.18 2.40
N LYS A 45 16.20 17.40 3.40
CA LYS A 45 16.61 15.99 3.55
C LYS A 45 15.77 15.03 2.70
N ALA A 46 14.65 15.50 2.15
CA ALA A 46 13.69 14.71 1.39
C ALA A 46 14.29 13.92 0.21
N PRO A 47 15.12 14.49 -0.70
CA PRO A 47 15.63 13.71 -1.84
C PRO A 47 16.55 12.56 -1.40
N PHE A 48 17.44 12.79 -0.43
CA PHE A 48 18.32 11.74 0.09
C PHE A 48 17.54 10.65 0.84
N GLN A 49 16.52 11.05 1.61
CA GLN A 49 15.65 10.11 2.32
C GLN A 49 14.81 9.28 1.35
N LEU A 50 14.29 9.90 0.28
CA LEU A 50 13.57 9.20 -0.79
C LEU A 50 14.47 8.17 -1.48
N LEU A 51 15.71 8.53 -1.82
CA LEU A 51 16.66 7.60 -2.44
C LEU A 51 17.02 6.45 -1.50
N LYS A 52 17.32 6.74 -0.23
CA LYS A 52 17.63 5.71 0.77
C LYS A 52 16.44 4.76 0.96
N ASN A 53 15.23 5.30 1.11
CA ASN A 53 14.03 4.49 1.29
C ASN A 53 13.68 3.72 0.03
N ALA A 54 13.91 4.28 -1.16
CA ALA A 54 13.73 3.58 -2.41
C ALA A 54 14.65 2.36 -2.50
N PHE A 55 15.93 2.52 -2.15
CA PHE A 55 16.89 1.41 -2.12
C PHE A 55 16.49 0.34 -1.09
N THR A 56 16.18 0.73 0.14
CA THR A 56 15.74 -0.19 1.20
C THR A 56 14.49 -0.95 0.79
N THR A 57 13.47 -0.24 0.28
CA THR A 57 12.20 -0.84 -0.16
C THR A 57 12.40 -1.77 -1.35
N SER A 58 13.25 -1.40 -2.30
CA SER A 58 13.56 -2.28 -3.45
C SER A 58 14.22 -3.58 -2.99
N LYS A 59 15.20 -3.48 -2.08
CA LYS A 59 15.85 -4.66 -1.50
C LYS A 59 14.85 -5.54 -0.73
N GLN A 60 13.96 -4.93 0.04
CA GLN A 60 12.89 -5.64 0.76
C GLN A 60 11.94 -6.34 -0.22
N CYS A 61 11.48 -5.66 -1.29
CA CYS A 61 10.62 -6.28 -2.29
C CYS A 61 11.29 -7.47 -2.99
N ILE A 62 12.58 -7.36 -3.32
CA ILE A 62 13.35 -8.47 -3.91
C ILE A 62 13.48 -9.63 -2.90
N GLN A 63 13.77 -9.34 -1.63
CA GLN A 63 13.86 -10.37 -0.59
C GLN A 63 12.52 -11.08 -0.37
N ILE A 64 11.42 -10.33 -0.37
CA ILE A 64 10.07 -10.86 -0.20
C ILE A 64 9.71 -11.79 -1.35
N THR A 65 9.91 -11.32 -2.58
CA THR A 65 9.56 -12.10 -3.79
C THR A 65 10.41 -13.34 -3.98
N ARG A 66 11.65 -13.35 -3.47
CA ARG A 66 12.54 -14.53 -3.48
C ARG A 66 12.21 -15.56 -2.39
N ASN A 67 11.87 -15.10 -1.19
CA ASN A 67 11.69 -15.98 -0.03
C ASN A 67 10.24 -16.43 0.17
N TYR A 68 9.27 -15.71 -0.40
CA TYR A 68 7.85 -15.97 -0.21
C TYR A 68 7.12 -16.01 -1.55
N LYS A 69 6.15 -16.92 -1.68
CA LYS A 69 5.28 -17.03 -2.85
C LYS A 69 4.19 -15.96 -2.81
N VAL A 70 4.56 -14.71 -3.07
CA VAL A 70 3.59 -13.60 -3.09
C VAL A 70 2.76 -13.62 -4.37
N THR A 71 1.44 -13.56 -4.21
CA THR A 71 0.45 -13.55 -5.30
C THR A 71 -0.03 -12.14 -5.64
N GLY A 72 0.01 -11.23 -4.66
CA GLY A 72 -0.39 -9.83 -4.85
C GLY A 72 0.03 -8.93 -3.70
N LEU A 73 -0.17 -7.64 -3.89
CA LEU A 73 0.10 -6.58 -2.94
C LEU A 73 -1.21 -5.87 -2.59
N VAL A 74 -1.47 -5.68 -1.30
CA VAL A 74 -2.60 -4.91 -0.79
C VAL A 74 -2.06 -3.78 0.06
N SER A 75 -2.54 -2.55 -0.16
CA SER A 75 -2.09 -1.42 0.64
C SER A 75 -3.15 -0.35 0.85
N THR A 76 -3.12 0.23 2.05
CA THR A 76 -3.87 1.43 2.46
C THR A 76 -2.93 2.60 2.77
N GLY A 77 -1.63 2.44 2.50
CA GLY A 77 -0.59 3.33 3.00
C GLY A 77 -0.39 4.59 2.14
N PRO A 78 0.18 5.67 2.71
CA PRO A 78 0.59 6.84 1.96
C PRO A 78 1.78 6.50 1.03
N GLY A 79 2.44 7.51 0.45
CA GLY A 79 3.36 7.40 -0.71
C GLY A 79 4.43 6.29 -0.71
N MET A 80 4.73 5.63 0.42
CA MET A 80 5.56 4.42 0.49
C MET A 80 5.12 3.31 -0.45
N VAL A 81 3.82 3.17 -0.70
CA VAL A 81 3.28 2.08 -1.53
C VAL A 81 3.66 2.18 -3.01
N ILE A 82 3.97 3.38 -3.51
CA ILE A 82 4.10 3.62 -4.96
C ILE A 82 5.21 2.75 -5.56
N LEU A 83 6.38 2.70 -4.89
CA LEU A 83 7.52 1.93 -5.39
C LEU A 83 7.30 0.41 -5.29
N PRO A 84 6.87 -0.18 -4.14
CA PRO A 84 6.44 -1.56 -4.07
C PRO A 84 5.40 -1.91 -5.12
N ALA A 85 4.35 -1.10 -5.29
CA ALA A 85 3.30 -1.35 -6.27
C ALA A 85 3.86 -1.45 -7.68
N LEU A 86 4.76 -0.55 -8.07
CA LEU A 86 5.41 -0.60 -9.38
C LEU A 86 6.24 -1.88 -9.55
N ILE A 87 7.07 -2.22 -8.55
CA ILE A 87 7.90 -3.44 -8.58
C ILE A 87 7.01 -4.69 -8.72
N PHE A 88 5.97 -4.80 -7.90
CA PHE A 88 5.06 -5.95 -7.91
C PHE A 88 4.28 -6.04 -9.24
N LYS A 89 3.87 -4.91 -9.81
CA LYS A 89 3.21 -4.87 -11.12
C LYS A 89 4.16 -5.31 -12.25
N LEU A 90 5.42 -4.87 -12.23
CA LEU A 90 6.44 -5.34 -13.18
C LEU A 90 6.72 -6.84 -13.06
N LEU A 91 6.52 -7.42 -11.88
CA LEU A 91 6.61 -8.86 -11.63
C LEU A 91 5.31 -9.62 -11.94
N GLY A 92 4.33 -8.98 -12.57
CA GLY A 92 3.04 -9.59 -12.93
C GLY A 92 2.14 -9.92 -11.74
N LYS A 93 2.36 -9.28 -10.58
CA LYS A 93 1.56 -9.49 -9.36
C LYS A 93 0.41 -8.50 -9.33
N LYS A 94 -0.75 -8.96 -8.81
CA LYS A 94 -1.92 -8.09 -8.64
C LYS A 94 -1.65 -7.03 -7.58
N VAL A 95 -1.97 -5.79 -7.88
CA VAL A 95 -1.86 -4.64 -6.98
C VAL A 95 -3.26 -4.14 -6.63
N ILE A 96 -3.61 -4.21 -5.35
CA ILE A 96 -4.85 -3.71 -4.78
C ILE A 96 -4.52 -2.52 -3.89
N PHE A 97 -5.19 -1.40 -4.14
CA PHE A 97 -5.03 -0.18 -3.35
C PHE A 97 -6.35 0.27 -2.76
N LEU A 98 -6.32 0.70 -1.51
CA LEU A 98 -7.46 1.27 -0.80
C LEU A 98 -7.15 2.72 -0.46
N GLU A 99 -7.91 3.66 -1.02
CA GLU A 99 -7.81 5.09 -0.66
C GLU A 99 -8.39 5.33 0.73
N SER A 100 -7.76 6.24 1.47
CA SER A 100 -8.12 6.56 2.86
C SER A 100 -9.55 7.10 3.00
N TRP A 101 -10.25 6.63 4.04
CA TRP A 101 -11.54 7.15 4.51
C TRP A 101 -11.61 8.67 4.66
N SER A 102 -10.51 9.31 5.07
CA SER A 102 -10.49 10.75 5.37
C SER A 102 -10.65 11.68 4.14
N ARG A 103 -10.83 11.12 2.94
CA ARG A 103 -11.02 11.88 1.70
C ARG A 103 -12.47 11.80 1.23
N PHE A 104 -13.06 12.96 1.00
CA PHE A 104 -14.42 13.12 0.51
C PHE A 104 -14.38 13.83 -0.85
N TYR A 105 -13.79 15.03 -0.86
CA TYR A 105 -13.82 15.94 -2.03
C TYR A 105 -12.45 16.15 -2.68
N SER A 106 -11.42 15.39 -2.30
CA SER A 106 -10.06 15.56 -2.84
C SER A 106 -9.31 14.25 -3.03
N ARG A 107 -8.50 14.21 -4.10
CA ARG A 107 -7.63 13.08 -4.42
C ARG A 107 -6.30 13.22 -3.70
N SER A 108 -5.87 12.20 -2.96
CA SER A 108 -4.52 12.19 -2.37
C SER A 108 -3.46 12.09 -3.48
N LEU A 109 -2.24 12.60 -3.24
CA LEU A 109 -1.14 12.46 -4.21
C LEU A 109 -0.87 10.98 -4.52
N THR A 110 -0.84 10.15 -3.49
CA THR A 110 -0.72 8.69 -3.61
C THR A 110 -1.89 8.09 -4.38
N GLY A 111 -3.13 8.48 -4.07
CA GLY A 111 -4.33 8.02 -4.76
C GLY A 111 -4.35 8.33 -6.24
N LYS A 112 -3.94 9.55 -6.64
CA LYS A 112 -3.81 9.92 -8.07
C LYS A 112 -2.84 9.00 -8.82
N VAL A 113 -1.77 8.56 -8.16
CA VAL A 113 -0.77 7.66 -8.75
C VAL A 113 -1.28 6.22 -8.74
N MET A 114 -1.75 5.74 -7.59
CA MET A 114 -2.25 4.39 -7.40
C MET A 114 -3.52 4.10 -8.20
N TYR A 115 -4.34 5.10 -8.53
CA TYR A 115 -5.49 4.94 -9.42
C TYR A 115 -5.08 4.50 -10.84
N ARG A 116 -3.85 4.83 -11.25
CA ARG A 116 -3.29 4.38 -12.54
C ARG A 116 -2.48 3.10 -12.43
N ILE A 117 -1.85 2.86 -11.26
CA ILE A 117 -0.96 1.71 -11.05
C ILE A 117 -1.72 0.48 -10.56
N ALA A 118 -2.70 0.62 -9.67
CA ALA A 118 -3.42 -0.52 -9.10
C ALA A 118 -4.27 -1.23 -10.15
N ASP A 119 -4.37 -2.54 -10.05
CA ASP A 119 -5.33 -3.35 -10.82
C ASP A 119 -6.73 -3.26 -10.22
N THR A 120 -6.82 -3.05 -8.91
CA THR A 120 -8.08 -2.81 -8.22
C THR A 120 -7.92 -1.65 -7.25
N PHE A 121 -8.79 -0.66 -7.38
CA PHE A 121 -8.76 0.55 -6.57
C PHE A 121 -10.07 0.65 -5.79
N PHE A 122 -9.98 0.56 -4.46
CA PHE A 122 -11.12 0.70 -3.57
C PHE A 122 -11.19 2.10 -2.98
N VAL A 123 -12.42 2.61 -2.84
CA VAL A 123 -12.73 3.83 -2.11
C VAL A 123 -13.66 3.51 -0.96
N GLN A 124 -13.45 4.19 0.17
CA GLN A 124 -14.26 3.94 1.37
C GLN A 124 -15.45 4.91 1.51
N ASN A 125 -15.48 6.00 0.73
CA ASN A 125 -16.62 6.91 0.63
C ASN A 125 -17.17 6.89 -0.81
N GLU A 126 -18.50 6.89 -0.96
CA GLU A 126 -19.21 6.98 -2.23
C GLU A 126 -18.93 8.29 -2.97
N ASP A 127 -18.76 9.42 -2.26
CA ASP A 127 -18.43 10.72 -2.89
C ASP A 127 -17.15 10.67 -3.73
N LEU A 128 -16.21 9.80 -3.35
CA LEU A 128 -14.96 9.61 -4.07
C LEU A 128 -15.16 8.96 -5.45
N LEU A 129 -16.28 8.29 -5.71
CA LEU A 129 -16.60 7.72 -7.03
C LEU A 129 -16.73 8.83 -8.08
N ALA A 130 -17.18 10.03 -7.71
CA ALA A 130 -17.17 11.18 -8.60
C ALA A 130 -15.74 11.59 -9.02
N LEU A 131 -14.75 11.32 -8.16
CA LEU A 131 -13.34 11.59 -8.42
C LEU A 131 -12.59 10.40 -9.03
N TYR A 132 -13.05 9.18 -8.78
CA TYR A 132 -12.46 7.92 -9.20
C TYR A 132 -13.55 7.02 -9.78
N PRO A 133 -14.01 7.28 -11.01
CA PRO A 133 -15.19 6.62 -11.57
C PRO A 133 -15.05 5.10 -11.76
N ASN A 134 -13.82 4.60 -11.87
CA ASN A 134 -13.55 3.16 -12.00
C ASN A 134 -13.18 2.51 -10.64
N ALA A 135 -13.31 3.24 -9.53
CA ALA A 135 -13.06 2.69 -8.22
C ALA A 135 -14.25 1.83 -7.75
N ILE A 136 -13.96 0.88 -6.87
CA ILE A 136 -14.98 0.05 -6.22
C ILE A 136 -15.25 0.63 -4.83
N TYR A 137 -16.51 0.96 -4.56
CA TYR A 137 -16.90 1.36 -3.21
C TYR A 137 -16.90 0.16 -2.27
N SER A 138 -16.23 0.30 -1.12
CA SER A 138 -16.12 -0.77 -0.12
C SER A 138 -16.54 -0.36 1.29
N GLY A 139 -16.96 0.89 1.48
CA GLY A 139 -17.30 1.41 2.79
C GLY A 139 -16.21 1.18 3.85
N ARG A 140 -16.65 0.84 5.07
CA ARG A 140 -15.78 0.73 6.25
C ARG A 140 -15.10 -0.65 6.35
N LEU A 141 -13.91 -0.76 5.74
CA LEU A 141 -12.96 -1.88 5.84
C LEU A 141 -11.84 -1.71 6.88
#